data_AF-A0A258JWQ2-F1
#
_entry.id   AF-A0A258JWQ2-F1
#
_cell.length_a   1.000
_cell.length_b   1.000
_cell.length_c   1.000
_cell.angle_alpha   90.00
_cell.angle_beta   90.00
_cell.angle_gamma   90.00
#
_symmetry.space_group_name_H-M   'P 1'
#
loop_
_entity.id
_entity.type
_entity.pdbx_description
1 polymer ?
#
loop_
_entity_poly.entity_id
_entity_poly.type
_entity_poly.pdbx_seq_one_letter_code
_entity_poly.pdbx_strand_id
1 'polypeptide(L)' 'MDANNPKVQEWEELMWKFQQALPFAKSGEKWMLMEKIFELKSL' A
#
# COMPACT_ATOMS: atom_id res chain seq x y z
N MET A 1 12.28 4.21 8.89
CA MET A 1 11.44 3.46 7.94
C MET A 1 10.59 4.45 7.16
N ASP A 2 10.20 4.06 5.95
CA ASP A 2 9.60 4.83 4.84
C ASP A 2 8.73 6.05 5.18
N ALA A 3 7.89 5.96 6.22
CA ALA A 3 7.07 7.09 6.70
C ALA A 3 7.89 8.36 7.03
N ASN A 4 9.13 8.19 7.51
CA ASN A 4 10.01 9.31 7.86
C ASN A 4 11.00 9.68 6.74
N ASN A 5 10.90 9.06 5.55
CA ASN A 5 11.77 9.37 4.41
C ASN A 5 11.08 10.39 3.49
N PRO A 6 11.58 11.64 3.38
CA PRO A 6 10.95 12.67 2.56
C PRO A 6 10.78 12.28 1.09
N LYS A 7 11.74 11.53 0.52
CA LYS A 7 11.66 11.07 -0.87
C LYS A 7 10.58 10.03 -1.10
N VAL A 8 10.29 9.20 -0.10
CA VAL A 8 9.16 8.28 -0.17
C VAL A 8 7.84 9.05 -0.13
N GLN A 9 7.73 10.08 0.72
CA GLN A 9 6.51 10.89 0.80
C GLN A 9 6.24 11.66 -0.52
N GLU A 10 7.26 12.29 -1.10
CA GLU A 10 7.15 12.94 -2.43
C GLU A 10 6.65 11.95 -3.51
N TRP A 11 7.17 10.72 -3.48
CA TRP A 11 6.76 9.67 -4.39
C TRP A 11 5.32 9.20 -4.15
N GLU A 12 4.92 9.02 -2.90
CA GLU A 12 3.57 8.61 -2.51
C GLU A 12 2.52 9.63 -2.96
N GLU A 13 2.79 10.93 -2.79
CA GLU A 13 1.95 12.03 -3.27
C GLU A 13 1.80 12.04 -4.80
N LEU A 14 2.90 11.78 -5.52
CA LEU A 14 2.88 11.70 -6.99
C LEU A 14 2.03 10.51 -7.46
N MET A 15 2.25 9.33 -6.89
CA MET A 15 1.57 8.09 -7.31
C MET A 15 0.09 8.09 -6.96
N TRP A 16 -0.32 8.79 -5.89
CA TRP A 16 -1.73 8.92 -5.52
C TRP A 16 -2.60 9.55 -6.61
N LYS A 17 -2.01 10.33 -7.54
CA LYS A 17 -2.74 10.90 -8.69
C LYS A 17 -3.16 9.86 -9.73
N PHE A 18 -2.49 8.71 -9.74
CA PHE A 18 -2.69 7.65 -10.73
C PHE A 18 -3.30 6.39 -10.13
N GLN A 19 -3.37 6.32 -8.80
CA GLN A 19 -3.87 5.17 -8.07
C GLN A 19 -5.23 5.50 -7.45
N GLN A 20 -6.06 4.49 -7.29
CA GLN A 20 -7.37 4.62 -6.68
C GLN A 20 -7.46 3.69 -5.48
N ALA A 21 -7.85 4.23 -4.33
CA ALA A 21 -8.17 3.43 -3.16
C ALA A 21 -9.38 2.52 -3.46
N LEU A 22 -9.38 1.33 -2.88
CA LEU A 22 -10.50 0.41 -3.03
C LEU A 22 -11.78 0.99 -2.40
N PRO A 23 -12.98 0.72 -2.95
CA PRO A 23 -14.22 1.37 -2.51
C PRO A 23 -14.57 1.19 -1.03
N PHE A 24 -14.00 0.16 -0.40
CA PHE A 24 -14.23 -0.23 0.99
C PHE A 24 -13.02 0.04 1.90
N ALA A 25 -11.97 0.69 1.39
CA ALA A 25 -10.85 1.15 2.21
C ALA A 25 -11.30 2.28 3.15
N LYS A 26 -10.71 2.37 4.35
CA LYS A 26 -10.98 3.50 5.24
C LYS A 26 -10.36 4.79 4.68
N SER A 27 -10.81 5.92 5.20
CA SER A 27 -10.23 7.22 4.83
C SER A 27 -8.72 7.23 5.09
N GLY A 28 -7.95 7.56 4.06
CA GLY A 28 -6.50 7.57 4.09
C GLY A 28 -5.81 6.21 3.86
N GLU A 29 -6.56 5.11 3.70
CA GLU A 29 -5.98 3.81 3.40
C GLU A 29 -5.72 3.66 1.89
N LYS A 30 -4.44 3.60 1.53
CA LYS A 30 -3.96 3.34 0.17
C LYS A 30 -3.89 1.86 -0.16
N TRP A 31 -3.32 1.11 0.78
CA TRP A 31 -3.05 -0.31 0.66
C TRP A 31 -3.84 -1.04 1.74
N MET A 32 -4.56 -2.08 1.35
CA MET A 32 -5.19 -2.98 2.30
C MET A 32 -4.42 -4.28 2.36
N LEU A 33 -4.08 -4.70 3.58
CA LEU A 33 -3.46 -5.99 3.80
C LEU A 33 -4.47 -7.09 3.46
N MET A 34 -4.06 -8.01 2.59
CA MET A 34 -4.86 -9.18 2.27
C MET A 34 -4.45 -10.38 3.14
N GLU A 35 -5.40 -11.25 3.41
CA GLU A 35 -5.14 -12.52 4.08
C GLU A 35 -4.42 -13.48 3.13
N LYS A 36 -3.27 -14.02 3.56
CA LYS A 36 -2.55 -15.05 2.82
C LYS A 36 -3.25 -16.39 3.05
N ILE A 37 -3.94 -16.90 2.03
CA ILE A 37 -4.73 -18.15 2.12
C ILE A 37 -3.96 -19.40 1.68
N PHE A 38 -2.81 -19.24 1.05
CA PHE A 38 -2.01 -20.36 0.53
C PHE A 38 -0.53 -19.99 0.47
N GLU A 39 0.33 -20.95 0.75
CA GLU A 39 1.78 -20.88 0.55
C GLU A 39 2.31 -22.29 0.35
N LEU A 40 2.89 -22.57 -0.82
CA LEU A 40 3.62 -23.82 -1.06
C LEU A 40 5.03 -23.68 -0.47
N LYS A 41 5.31 -24.41 0.61
CA LYS A 41 6.66 -24.48 1.15
C LYS A 41 7.49 -25.50 0.37
N SER A 42 8.69 -25.12 -0.05
CA SER A 42 9.72 -26.08 -0.46
C SER A 42 10.26 -26.83 0.76
N LEU A 43 10.60 -28.12 0.54
CA LEU A 43 11.20 -29.03 1.53
C LEU A 43 12.56 -28.55 2.01
#